data_AF-A0A2N6CSZ8-F1
#
_entry.id   AF-A0A2N6CSZ8-F1
#
_cell.length_a   1.000
_cell.length_b   1.000
_cell.length_c   1.000
_cell.angle_alpha   90.00
_cell.angle_beta   90.00
_cell.angle_gamma   90.00
#
_symmetry.space_group_name_H-M   'P 1'
#
loop_
_entity.id
_entity.type
_entity.pdbx_description
1 polymer ?
#
loop_
_entity_poly.entity_id
_entity_poly.type
_entity_poly.pdbx_seq_one_letter_code
_entity_poly.pdbx_strand_id
1 'polypeptide(L)'
;MSIFLKLKAWQMFVLIIAPMFLPIFMFRGPESFKWFGLITLIWMLVLVGWLYAVGSTSNSKLPDNLKKNALIYKLGFVVAVFYAGLMAVAVFPNMELSANQPPTPPVWLVPLHLASMFGMFYGLWFTAKQFVTLQKNQSVRFFDYSGPFFLFWFSPIGVWFLQPRINEILGGDGHNNAPQPTQ
;
A
#
# COMPACT_ATOMS: atom_id res chain seq x y z
N MET A 1 6.45 12.57 -3.21
CA MET A 1 6.34 11.28 -2.49
C MET A 1 7.66 10.48 -2.52
N SER A 2 8.81 11.15 -2.33
CA SER A 2 10.11 10.46 -2.21
C SER A 2 10.39 9.92 -0.81
N ILE A 3 9.60 10.35 0.19
CA ILE A 3 9.87 10.00 1.60
C ILE A 3 9.81 8.49 1.83
N PHE A 4 8.77 7.82 1.32
CA PHE A 4 8.59 6.36 1.45
C PHE A 4 9.71 5.55 0.79
N LEU A 5 10.36 6.10 -0.25
CA LEU A 5 11.46 5.43 -0.96
C LEU A 5 12.78 5.50 -0.19
N LYS A 6 12.87 6.41 0.79
CA LYS A 6 14.09 6.67 1.58
C LYS A 6 14.00 6.12 3.00
N LEU A 7 12.81 5.73 3.46
CA LEU A 7 12.64 5.14 4.78
C LEU A 7 13.46 3.85 4.93
N LYS A 8 14.01 3.64 6.12
CA LYS A 8 14.60 2.34 6.49
C LYS A 8 13.48 1.31 6.68
N ALA A 9 13.80 0.02 6.50
CA ALA A 9 12.84 -1.07 6.68
C ALA A 9 12.10 -0.99 8.03
N TRP A 10 12.81 -0.74 9.13
CA TRP A 10 12.19 -0.62 10.44
C TRP A 10 11.23 0.58 10.56
N GLN A 11 11.52 1.71 9.90
CA GLN A 11 10.63 2.89 9.92
C GLN A 11 9.33 2.57 9.18
N MET A 12 9.45 1.93 8.02
CA MET A 12 8.29 1.49 7.24
C MET A 12 7.47 0.42 7.98
N PHE A 13 8.15 -0.49 8.68
CA PHE A 13 7.51 -1.51 9.53
C PHE A 13 6.69 -0.86 10.64
N VAL A 14 7.26 0.08 11.39
CA VAL A 14 6.56 0.80 12.46
C VAL A 14 5.35 1.57 11.91
N LEU A 15 5.48 2.24 10.76
CA LEU A 15 4.36 2.97 10.14
C LEU A 15 3.19 2.05 9.75
N ILE A 16 3.46 0.80 9.36
CA ILE A 16 2.42 -0.19 9.03
C ILE A 16 1.86 -0.86 10.28
N ILE A 17 2.71 -1.23 11.23
CA ILE A 17 2.32 -2.05 12.39
C ILE A 17 1.75 -1.22 13.54
N ALA A 18 2.32 -0.06 13.85
CA ALA A 18 1.87 0.73 15.00
C ALA A 18 0.37 1.07 14.96
N PRO A 19 -0.21 1.53 13.83
CA PRO A 19 -1.65 1.75 13.74
C PRO A 19 -2.49 0.51 14.08
N MET A 20 -2.03 -0.70 13.71
CA MET A 20 -2.81 -1.93 13.95
C MET A 20 -2.96 -2.25 15.45
N PHE A 21 -1.95 -1.94 16.25
CA PHE A 21 -1.93 -2.28 17.68
C PHE A 21 -2.34 -1.12 18.59
N LEU A 22 -2.24 0.13 18.11
CA LEU A 22 -2.55 1.32 18.90
C LEU A 22 -3.95 1.29 19.53
N PRO A 23 -5.02 0.79 18.85
CA PRO A 23 -6.34 0.72 19.44
C PRO A 23 -6.45 -0.17 20.69
N ILE A 24 -5.67 -1.26 20.76
CA ILE A 24 -5.71 -2.23 21.86
C ILE A 24 -5.25 -1.58 23.18
N PHE A 25 -4.29 -0.66 23.09
CA PHE A 25 -3.67 -0.04 24.26
C PHE A 25 -4.31 1.29 24.65
N MET A 26 -4.72 2.10 23.66
CA MET A 26 -5.11 3.49 23.90
C MET A 26 -6.62 3.70 24.08
N PHE A 27 -7.48 2.84 23.52
CA PHE A 27 -8.92 3.06 23.57
C PHE A 27 -9.63 1.91 24.26
N ARG A 28 -9.92 2.11 25.54
CA ARG A 28 -10.82 1.25 26.31
C ARG A 28 -12.11 2.01 26.53
N GLY A 29 -13.17 1.61 25.83
CA GLY A 29 -14.50 2.21 25.98
C GLY A 29 -15.29 2.29 24.68
N PRO A 30 -16.51 2.85 24.74
CA PRO A 30 -17.44 2.89 23.62
C PRO A 30 -16.88 3.63 22.39
N GLU A 31 -16.26 4.80 22.60
CA GLU A 31 -15.59 5.63 21.57
C GLU A 31 -14.42 4.92 20.83
N SER A 32 -14.01 3.73 21.25
CA SER A 32 -12.91 2.97 20.63
C SER A 32 -13.14 2.68 19.15
N PHE A 33 -14.39 2.50 18.71
CA PHE A 33 -14.69 2.23 17.30
C PHE A 33 -14.42 3.44 16.40
N LYS A 34 -14.74 4.65 16.86
CA LYS A 34 -14.42 5.89 16.11
C LYS A 34 -12.92 6.04 15.90
N TRP A 35 -12.13 5.84 16.96
CA TRP A 35 -10.67 5.88 16.88
C TRP A 35 -10.10 4.75 16.02
N PHE A 36 -10.68 3.55 16.11
CA PHE A 36 -10.34 2.42 15.25
C PHE A 36 -10.53 2.75 13.77
N GLY A 37 -11.65 3.38 13.41
CA GLY A 37 -11.92 3.83 12.05
C GLY A 37 -10.88 4.83 11.55
N LEU A 38 -10.57 5.86 12.35
CA LEU A 38 -9.57 6.87 11.99
C LEU A 38 -8.16 6.26 11.81
N ILE A 39 -7.78 5.34 12.70
CA ILE A 39 -6.49 4.66 12.66
C ILE A 39 -6.39 3.73 11.45
N THR A 40 -7.48 3.03 11.12
CA THR A 40 -7.58 2.22 9.89
C THR A 40 -7.41 3.08 8.64
N LEU A 41 -7.99 4.29 8.62
CA LEU A 41 -7.80 5.24 7.52
C LEU A 41 -6.35 5.69 7.41
N ILE A 42 -5.70 6.05 8.52
CA ILE A 42 -4.28 6.43 8.53
C ILE A 42 -3.41 5.28 8.02
N TRP A 43 -3.66 4.06 8.48
CA TRP A 43 -2.98 2.85 8.03
C TRP A 43 -3.15 2.63 6.52
N MET A 44 -4.37 2.76 6.00
CA MET A 44 -4.65 2.66 4.57
C MET A 44 -3.90 3.72 3.75
N LEU A 45 -3.84 4.96 4.24
CA LEU A 45 -3.09 6.04 3.58
C LEU A 45 -1.59 5.75 3.54
N VAL A 46 -1.02 5.19 4.61
CA VAL A 46 0.39 4.77 4.65
C VAL A 46 0.64 3.66 3.65
N LEU A 47 -0.19 2.60 3.65
CA LEU A 47 -0.03 1.45 2.77
C LEU A 47 -0.17 1.85 1.30
N VAL A 48 -1.24 2.57 0.96
CA VAL A 48 -1.48 3.08 -0.40
C VAL A 48 -0.38 4.06 -0.79
N GLY A 49 0.05 4.95 0.10
CA GLY A 49 1.14 5.90 -0.16
C GLY A 49 2.47 5.21 -0.50
N TRP A 50 2.80 4.13 0.22
CA TRP A 50 3.98 3.32 -0.06
C TRP A 50 3.89 2.59 -1.39
N LEU A 51 2.79 1.87 -1.64
CA LEU A 51 2.56 1.19 -2.93
C LEU A 51 2.53 2.19 -4.09
N TYR A 52 1.92 3.36 -3.88
CA TYR A 52 1.91 4.45 -4.84
C TYR A 52 3.30 4.92 -5.19
N ALA A 53 4.11 5.24 -4.17
CA ALA A 53 5.46 5.74 -4.35
C ALA A 53 6.32 4.72 -5.12
N VAL A 54 6.27 3.45 -4.75
CA VAL A 54 7.07 2.40 -5.41
C VAL A 54 6.58 2.15 -6.83
N GLY A 55 5.28 1.93 -7.02
CA GLY A 55 4.72 1.55 -8.32
C GLY A 55 4.80 2.66 -9.35
N SER A 56 4.42 3.89 -8.99
CA SER A 56 4.48 5.05 -9.89
C SER A 56 5.92 5.42 -10.26
N THR A 57 6.84 5.41 -9.28
CA THR A 57 8.25 5.73 -9.54
C THR A 57 8.90 4.65 -10.41
N SER A 58 8.64 3.37 -10.12
CA SER A 58 9.16 2.27 -10.94
C SER A 58 8.68 2.38 -12.38
N ASN A 59 7.39 2.62 -12.59
CA ASN A 59 6.81 2.80 -13.93
C ASN A 59 7.38 4.03 -14.65
N SER A 60 7.65 5.13 -13.92
CA SER A 60 8.19 6.35 -14.53
C SER A 60 9.62 6.21 -15.06
N LYS A 61 10.44 5.36 -14.41
CA LYS A 61 11.85 5.12 -14.75
C LYS A 61 12.05 4.09 -15.88
N LEU A 62 11.00 3.36 -16.27
CA LEU A 62 11.08 2.38 -17.35
C LEU A 62 11.15 3.07 -18.72
N PRO A 63 11.69 2.40 -19.75
CA PRO A 63 11.53 2.84 -21.14
C PRO A 63 10.06 2.72 -21.60
N ASP A 64 9.64 3.54 -22.56
CA ASP A 64 8.23 3.69 -22.94
C ASP A 64 7.55 2.38 -23.39
N ASN A 65 8.30 1.46 -23.98
CA ASN A 65 7.80 0.14 -24.39
C ASN A 65 7.48 -0.80 -23.21
N LEU A 66 8.01 -0.53 -22.02
CA LEU A 66 7.77 -1.31 -20.80
C LEU A 66 6.81 -0.62 -19.82
N LYS A 67 6.55 0.69 -20.00
CA LYS A 67 5.61 1.44 -19.18
C LYS A 67 4.19 0.89 -19.34
N LYS A 68 3.45 0.93 -18.23
CA LYS A 68 2.01 0.67 -18.23
C LYS A 68 1.22 1.96 -17.97
N ASN A 69 0.01 1.99 -18.52
CA ASN A 69 -0.97 3.01 -18.16
C ASN A 69 -1.34 2.86 -16.66
N ALA A 70 -1.13 3.94 -15.89
CA ALA A 70 -1.35 3.97 -14.45
C ALA A 70 -2.77 4.44 -14.05
N LEU A 71 -3.70 4.64 -14.99
CA LEU A 71 -5.03 5.17 -14.70
C LEU A 71 -5.84 4.25 -13.78
N ILE A 72 -6.00 2.97 -14.15
CA ILE A 72 -6.75 1.99 -13.34
C ILE A 72 -6.11 1.81 -11.96
N TYR A 73 -4.77 1.82 -11.92
CA TYR A 73 -3.99 1.79 -10.69
C TYR A 73 -4.29 2.98 -9.77
N LYS A 74 -4.29 4.21 -10.31
CA LYS A 74 -4.61 5.43 -9.57
C LYS A 74 -6.05 5.42 -9.06
N LEU A 75 -7.00 5.08 -9.94
CA LEU A 75 -8.42 5.01 -9.60
C LEU A 75 -8.69 3.96 -8.52
N GLY A 76 -8.06 2.79 -8.61
CA GLY A 76 -8.18 1.73 -7.60
C GLY A 76 -7.78 2.20 -6.20
N PHE A 77 -6.68 2.95 -6.08
CA PHE A 77 -6.26 3.53 -4.81
C PHE A 77 -7.19 4.65 -4.31
N VAL A 78 -7.71 5.48 -5.21
CA VAL A 78 -8.71 6.49 -4.83
C VAL A 78 -9.97 5.82 -4.28
N VAL A 79 -10.47 4.77 -4.94
CA VAL A 79 -11.62 3.99 -4.46
C VAL A 79 -11.34 3.35 -3.11
N ALA A 80 -10.14 2.77 -2.91
CA ALA A 80 -9.77 2.14 -1.64
C ALA A 80 -9.68 3.14 -0.48
N VAL A 81 -9.06 4.30 -0.69
CA VAL A 81 -8.97 5.36 0.32
C VAL A 81 -10.34 5.98 0.60
N PHE A 82 -11.15 6.19 -0.44
CA PHE A 82 -12.53 6.68 -0.29
C PHE A 82 -13.37 5.71 0.53
N TYR A 83 -13.31 4.41 0.22
CA TYR A 83 -13.99 3.37 0.99
C TYR A 83 -13.53 3.34 2.46
N ALA A 84 -12.22 3.38 2.71
CA ALA A 84 -11.68 3.45 4.07
C ALA A 84 -12.14 4.72 4.83
N GLY A 85 -12.20 5.85 4.14
CA GLY A 85 -12.73 7.11 4.69
C GLY A 85 -14.20 7.00 5.06
N LEU A 86 -15.03 6.45 4.16
CA LEU A 86 -16.44 6.19 4.42
C LEU A 86 -16.64 5.27 5.63
N MET A 87 -15.85 4.20 5.72
CA MET A 87 -15.86 3.30 6.88
C MET A 87 -15.53 4.06 8.18
N ALA A 88 -14.48 4.89 8.16
CA ALA A 88 -14.01 5.64 9.32
C ALA A 88 -15.03 6.65 9.85
N VAL A 89 -15.78 7.32 8.97
CA VAL A 89 -16.70 8.41 9.36
C VAL A 89 -18.16 7.99 9.49
N ALA A 90 -18.62 7.03 8.69
CA ALA A 90 -20.04 6.68 8.59
C ALA A 90 -20.37 5.30 9.18
N VAL A 91 -19.43 4.36 9.21
CA VAL A 91 -19.70 2.98 9.66
C VAL A 91 -19.24 2.77 11.08
N PHE A 92 -17.94 2.91 11.36
CA PHE A 92 -17.37 2.60 12.66
C PHE A 92 -17.98 3.40 13.83
N PRO A 93 -18.21 4.73 13.72
CA PRO A 93 -18.84 5.48 14.81
C PRO A 93 -20.28 5.04 15.12
N ASN A 94 -21.00 4.49 14.13
CA ASN A 94 -22.39 4.07 14.28
C ASN A 94 -22.53 2.59 14.72
N MET A 95 -21.45 1.81 14.73
CA MET A 95 -21.47 0.42 15.22
C MET A 95 -21.68 0.33 16.74
N GLU A 96 -21.39 1.42 17.47
CA GLU A 96 -21.51 1.53 18.92
C GLU A 96 -22.96 1.65 19.41
N LEU A 97 -23.85 2.26 18.61
CA LEU A 97 -25.22 2.57 18.99
C LEU A 97 -26.15 1.34 19.11
N SER A 98 -25.72 0.18 18.64
CA SER A 98 -26.54 -1.04 18.58
C SER A 98 -26.01 -2.15 19.48
N ALA A 99 -25.84 -1.90 20.79
CA ALA A 99 -25.43 -2.94 21.74
C ALA A 99 -26.38 -4.17 21.80
N ASN A 100 -27.61 -4.05 21.27
CA ASN A 100 -28.62 -5.11 21.23
C ASN A 100 -28.85 -5.73 19.84
N GLN A 101 -28.14 -5.30 18.80
CA GLN A 101 -28.23 -5.91 17.47
C GLN A 101 -26.86 -6.07 16.85
N PRO A 102 -26.53 -7.25 16.26
CA PRO A 102 -25.28 -7.40 15.54
C PRO A 102 -25.22 -6.33 14.44
N PRO A 103 -24.14 -5.55 14.34
CA PRO A 103 -24.02 -4.52 13.32
C PRO A 103 -24.03 -5.18 11.95
N THR A 104 -25.15 -5.07 11.24
CA THR A 104 -25.27 -5.52 9.86
C THR A 104 -24.87 -4.35 8.95
N PRO A 105 -23.70 -4.41 8.28
CA PRO A 105 -23.33 -3.36 7.35
C PRO A 105 -24.37 -3.27 6.22
N PRO A 106 -24.70 -2.06 5.74
CA PRO A 106 -25.68 -1.91 4.68
C PRO A 106 -25.27 -2.69 3.43
N VAL A 107 -26.22 -3.39 2.78
CA VAL A 107 -25.94 -4.24 1.59
C VAL A 107 -25.29 -3.43 0.45
N TRP A 108 -25.64 -2.15 0.30
CA TRP A 108 -25.05 -1.28 -0.72
C TRP A 108 -23.54 -1.02 -0.52
N LEU A 109 -23.00 -1.31 0.66
CA LEU A 109 -21.58 -1.19 0.98
C LEU A 109 -20.75 -2.34 0.39
N VAL A 110 -21.38 -3.49 0.13
CA VAL A 110 -20.69 -4.70 -0.38
C VAL A 110 -20.05 -4.48 -1.76
N PRO A 111 -20.75 -3.92 -2.78
CA PRO A 111 -20.11 -3.60 -4.05
C PRO A 111 -18.93 -2.63 -3.91
N LEU A 112 -19.04 -1.64 -3.03
CA LEU A 112 -17.97 -0.67 -2.80
C LEU A 112 -16.75 -1.32 -2.13
N HIS A 113 -16.98 -2.23 -1.18
CA HIS A 113 -15.93 -3.04 -0.57
C HIS A 113 -15.20 -3.89 -1.61
N LEU A 114 -15.93 -4.60 -2.47
CA LEU A 114 -15.34 -5.42 -3.53
C LEU A 114 -14.58 -4.58 -4.56
N ALA A 115 -15.09 -3.39 -4.92
CA ALA A 115 -14.37 -2.46 -5.79
C ALA A 115 -13.05 -1.97 -5.16
N SER A 116 -13.07 -1.67 -3.86
CA SER A 116 -11.87 -1.34 -3.09
C SER A 116 -10.87 -2.51 -3.05
N MET A 117 -11.33 -3.73 -2.78
CA MET A 117 -10.48 -4.93 -2.81
C MET A 117 -9.83 -5.12 -4.18
N PHE A 118 -10.61 -5.04 -5.25
CA PHE A 118 -10.10 -5.13 -6.62
C PHE A 118 -9.03 -4.05 -6.89
N GLY A 119 -9.31 -2.81 -6.50
CA GLY A 119 -8.36 -1.70 -6.62
C GLY A 119 -7.05 -1.95 -5.87
N MET A 120 -7.11 -2.48 -4.65
CA MET A 120 -5.95 -2.83 -3.84
C MET A 120 -5.14 -3.97 -4.46
N PHE A 121 -5.78 -5.06 -4.89
CA PHE A 121 -5.09 -6.19 -5.51
C PHE A 121 -4.47 -5.80 -6.87
N TYR A 122 -5.17 -5.00 -7.66
CA TYR A 122 -4.60 -4.42 -8.87
C TYR A 122 -3.40 -3.51 -8.56
N GLY A 123 -3.50 -2.72 -7.48
CA GLY A 123 -2.42 -1.89 -6.96
C GLY A 123 -1.17 -2.67 -6.59
N LEU A 124 -1.35 -3.78 -5.86
CA LEU A 124 -0.28 -4.72 -5.49
C LEU A 124 0.35 -5.34 -6.74
N TRP A 125 -0.47 -5.83 -7.67
CA TRP A 125 -0.02 -6.40 -8.93
C TRP A 125 0.80 -5.41 -9.75
N PHE A 126 0.28 -4.20 -9.94
CA PHE A 126 0.94 -3.15 -10.71
C PHE A 126 2.28 -2.79 -10.08
N THR A 127 2.29 -2.57 -8.76
CA THR A 127 3.50 -2.19 -8.01
C THR A 127 4.57 -3.27 -8.10
N ALA A 128 4.23 -4.52 -7.79
CA ALA A 128 5.15 -5.64 -7.86
C ALA A 128 5.69 -5.84 -9.28
N LYS A 129 4.81 -5.82 -10.29
CA LYS A 129 5.20 -6.03 -11.68
C LYS A 129 6.11 -4.91 -12.19
N GLN A 130 5.79 -3.65 -11.94
CA GLN A 130 6.61 -2.52 -12.40
C GLN A 130 7.95 -2.47 -11.67
N PHE A 131 7.98 -2.76 -10.37
CA PHE A 131 9.22 -2.82 -9.60
C PHE A 131 10.18 -3.90 -10.13
N VAL A 132 9.69 -5.12 -10.40
CA VAL A 132 10.53 -6.20 -10.93
C VAL A 132 10.88 -5.99 -12.40
N THR A 133 9.99 -5.41 -13.20
CA THR A 133 10.32 -4.98 -14.58
C THR A 133 11.48 -4.00 -14.57
N LEU A 134 11.48 -3.03 -13.64
CA LEU A 134 12.58 -2.08 -13.49
C LEU A 134 13.88 -2.78 -13.09
N GLN A 135 13.82 -3.73 -12.14
CA GLN A 135 14.99 -4.50 -11.72
C GLN A 135 15.64 -5.30 -12.86
N LYS A 136 14.82 -5.93 -13.72
CA LYS A 136 15.32 -6.79 -14.81
C LYS A 136 15.50 -6.04 -16.14
N ASN A 137 15.02 -4.80 -16.22
CA ASN A 137 14.95 -3.97 -17.43
C ASN A 137 14.35 -4.69 -18.66
N GLN A 138 13.38 -5.58 -18.42
CA GLN A 138 12.70 -6.35 -19.47
C GLN A 138 11.30 -6.76 -19.00
N SER A 139 10.44 -7.15 -19.93
CA SER A 139 9.10 -7.62 -19.58
C SER A 139 9.15 -8.90 -18.74
N VAL A 140 8.32 -8.96 -17.69
CA VAL A 140 8.33 -10.06 -16.71
C VAL A 140 7.02 -10.84 -16.70
N ARG A 141 7.12 -12.16 -16.46
CA ARG A 141 5.99 -13.09 -16.31
C ARG A 141 5.53 -13.14 -14.86
N PHE A 142 4.36 -13.73 -14.60
CA PHE A 142 3.78 -13.80 -13.25
C PHE A 142 4.73 -14.38 -12.20
N PHE A 143 5.40 -15.49 -12.51
CA PHE A 143 6.34 -16.13 -11.60
C PHE A 143 7.55 -15.27 -11.23
N ASP A 144 7.92 -14.27 -12.05
CA ASP A 144 9.02 -13.37 -11.75
C ASP A 144 8.69 -12.38 -10.62
N TYR A 145 7.42 -11.97 -10.50
CA TYR A 145 7.00 -10.95 -9.54
C TYR A 145 6.00 -11.46 -8.49
N SER A 146 5.63 -12.74 -8.51
CA SER A 146 4.72 -13.33 -7.51
C SER A 146 5.28 -13.23 -6.10
N GLY A 147 6.57 -13.50 -5.90
CA GLY A 147 7.25 -13.31 -4.61
C GLY A 147 7.11 -11.88 -4.09
N PRO A 148 7.60 -10.86 -4.83
CA PRO A 148 7.38 -9.45 -4.49
C PRO A 148 5.91 -9.07 -4.28
N PHE A 149 4.98 -9.60 -5.07
CA PHE A 149 3.54 -9.37 -4.88
C PHE A 149 3.07 -9.83 -3.50
N PHE A 150 3.39 -11.05 -3.09
CA PHE A 150 3.03 -11.55 -1.76
C PHE A 150 3.76 -10.81 -0.65
N LEU A 151 5.01 -10.37 -0.87
CA LEU A 151 5.71 -9.51 0.11
C LEU A 151 5.03 -8.14 0.26
N PHE A 152 4.56 -7.52 -0.82
CA PHE A 152 3.75 -6.29 -0.72
C PHE A 152 2.41 -6.53 -0.03
N TRP A 153 1.76 -7.67 -0.29
CA TRP A 153 0.49 -8.03 0.34
C TRP A 153 0.66 -8.28 1.85
N PHE A 154 1.63 -9.11 2.23
CA PHE A 154 2.04 -9.35 3.61
C PHE A 154 3.09 -8.34 4.07
N SER A 155 2.77 -7.05 3.90
CA SER A 155 3.70 -5.94 4.08
C SER A 155 4.47 -5.93 5.41
N PRO A 156 3.93 -6.35 6.59
CA PRO A 156 4.73 -6.40 7.81
C PRO A 156 6.00 -7.25 7.69
N ILE A 157 5.91 -8.37 6.99
CA ILE A 157 7.05 -9.25 6.73
C ILE A 157 7.81 -8.75 5.51
N GLY A 158 7.07 -8.40 4.44
CA GLY A 158 7.66 -8.04 3.17
C GLY A 158 8.50 -6.77 3.19
N VAL A 159 8.22 -5.82 4.08
CA VAL A 159 9.01 -4.59 4.24
C VAL A 159 10.49 -4.89 4.53
N TRP A 160 10.81 -5.93 5.29
CA TRP A 160 12.20 -6.30 5.59
C TRP A 160 12.98 -6.75 4.36
N PHE A 161 12.29 -7.31 3.37
CA PHE A 161 12.92 -7.80 2.13
C PHE A 161 12.83 -6.77 0.99
N LEU A 162 11.70 -6.07 0.88
CA LEU A 162 11.42 -5.14 -0.21
C LEU A 162 12.04 -3.77 0.03
N GLN A 163 11.96 -3.24 1.25
CA GLN A 163 12.39 -1.87 1.52
C GLN A 163 13.89 -1.66 1.24
N PRO A 164 14.83 -2.52 1.68
CA PRO A 164 16.24 -2.35 1.33
C PRO A 164 16.49 -2.26 -0.18
N ARG A 165 15.85 -3.14 -0.96
CA ARG A 165 15.93 -3.16 -2.43
C ARG A 165 15.31 -1.91 -3.06
N ILE A 166 14.20 -1.42 -2.51
CA ILE A 166 13.56 -0.17 -2.93
C ILE A 166 14.52 1.00 -2.72
N ASN A 167 15.16 1.09 -1.55
CA ASN A 167 16.12 2.14 -1.25
C ASN A 167 17.33 2.12 -2.20
N GLU A 168 17.87 0.95 -2.52
CA GLU A 168 18.99 0.79 -3.45
C GLU A 168 18.66 1.31 -4.87
N ILE A 169 17.48 0.96 -5.40
CA ILE A 169 17.11 1.24 -6.80
C ILE A 169 16.43 2.61 -6.95
N LEU A 170 15.65 3.02 -5.95
CA LEU A 170 14.76 4.18 -6.01
C LEU A 170 15.08 5.27 -4.97
N GLY A 171 15.85 4.97 -3.92
CA GLY A 171 16.12 5.88 -2.79
C GLY A 171 17.06 7.05 -3.09
N GLY A 172 17.86 6.97 -4.16
CA GLY A 172 18.62 8.10 -4.68
C GLY A 172 20.13 8.10 -4.44
N ASP A 173 20.73 7.01 -3.96
CA ASP A 173 22.19 6.92 -3.76
C ASP A 173 22.89 6.01 -4.81
N GLY A 174 22.14 5.36 -5.70
CA GLY A 174 22.62 4.34 -6.63
C GLY A 174 23.23 4.82 -7.96
N HIS A 175 23.41 6.14 -8.17
CA HIS A 175 24.04 6.66 -9.39
C HIS A 175 25.53 6.99 -9.27
N ASN A 176 26.16 6.74 -8.12
CA ASN A 176 27.59 7.00 -7.94
C ASN A 176 28.50 5.76 -8.01
N ASN A 177 27.97 4.56 -8.23
CA ASN A 177 28.75 3.31 -8.25
C ASN A 177 28.61 2.48 -9.54
N ALA A 178 28.21 3.09 -10.66
CA ALA A 178 28.43 2.44 -11.95
C ALA A 178 29.94 2.51 -12.26
N PRO A 179 30.64 1.39 -12.55
CA PRO A 179 32.01 1.45 -13.01
C PRO A 179 32.03 2.33 -14.26
N GLN A 180 32.80 3.42 -14.22
CA GLN A 180 33.02 4.21 -15.42
C GLN A 180 33.69 3.29 -16.46
N PRO A 181 33.22 3.28 -17.72
CA PRO A 181 33.94 2.58 -18.76
C PRO A 181 35.33 3.20 -18.84
N THR A 182 36.35 2.39 -18.58
CA THR A 182 37.75 2.72 -18.85
C THR A 182 37.86 3.19 -20.28
N GLN A 183 38.22 4.47 -20.44
CA GLN A 183 38.61 5.05 -21.73
C GLN A 183 39.93 4.44 -22.20
#